data_AF-A0A3P2EJA6-F1
#
_entry.id   AF-A0A3P2EJA6-F1
#
_cell.length_a   1.000
_cell.length_b   1.000
_cell.length_c   1.000
_cell.angle_alpha   90.00
_cell.angle_beta   90.00
_cell.angle_gamma   90.00
#
_symmetry.space_group_name_H-M   'P 1'
#
loop_
_entity.id
_entity.type
_entity.pdbx_description
1 polymer ?
#
loop_
_entity_poly.entity_id
_entity_poly.type
_entity_poly.pdbx_seq_one_letter_code
_entity_poly.pdbx_strand_id
1 'polypeptide(L)'
;MIEGALSAFLLGAFIMSITKILDEFLASDDRVAVIKGEWGVGKTHFWNRYYEDKRNKREIEQIAYSYVSLFGLNSIGEIKKKLFPSTIPLNQNFIERIY
;
A
#
# COMPACT_ATOMS: atom_id res chain seq x y z
N MET A 1 -30.57 16.16 -6.00
CA MET A 1 -29.77 15.63 -7.13
C MET A 1 -28.39 16.29 -7.26
N ILE A 2 -28.26 17.60 -7.02
CA ILE A 2 -26.98 18.34 -7.18
C ILE A 2 -25.98 18.03 -6.04
N GLU A 3 -26.42 17.93 -4.80
CA GLU A 3 -25.51 17.67 -3.65
C GLU A 3 -24.84 16.29 -3.68
N GLY A 4 -25.54 15.27 -4.17
CA GLY A 4 -24.96 13.92 -4.32
C GLY A 4 -23.85 13.86 -5.36
N ALA A 5 -24.02 14.59 -6.47
CA ALA A 5 -23.00 14.69 -7.52
C ALA A 5 -21.78 15.48 -7.04
N LEU A 6 -21.99 16.58 -6.30
CA LEU A 6 -20.90 17.36 -5.72
C LEU A 6 -20.12 16.56 -4.66
N SER A 7 -20.81 15.83 -3.79
CA SER A 7 -20.18 14.95 -2.80
C SER A 7 -19.34 13.84 -3.46
N ALA A 8 -19.87 13.17 -4.49
CA ALA A 8 -19.14 12.15 -5.23
C ALA A 8 -17.91 12.74 -5.96
N PHE A 9 -18.04 13.94 -6.54
CA PHE A 9 -16.93 14.64 -7.19
C PHE A 9 -15.83 15.02 -6.20
N LEU A 10 -16.19 15.62 -5.06
CA LEU A 10 -15.23 15.99 -4.01
C LEU A 10 -14.54 14.76 -3.41
N LEU A 11 -15.27 13.67 -3.19
CA LEU A 11 -14.70 12.40 -2.75
C LEU A 11 -13.73 11.83 -3.80
N GLY A 12 -14.10 11.89 -5.08
CA GLY A 12 -13.22 11.49 -6.18
C GLY A 12 -11.94 12.31 -6.26
N ALA A 13 -12.05 13.65 -6.16
CA ALA A 13 -10.91 14.55 -6.15
C ALA A 13 -10.00 14.33 -4.93
N PHE A 14 -10.58 14.08 -3.76
CA PHE A 14 -9.83 13.77 -2.55
C PHE A 14 -9.10 12.43 -2.64
N ILE A 15 -9.76 11.37 -3.13
CA ILE A 15 -9.13 10.06 -3.35
C ILE A 15 -7.98 10.18 -4.35
N MET A 16 -8.19 10.92 -5.44
CA MET A 16 -7.16 11.18 -6.45
C MET A 16 -5.94 11.90 -5.86
N SER A 17 -6.15 12.80 -4.89
CA SER A 17 -5.07 13.45 -4.15
C SER A 17 -4.26 12.47 -3.30
N ILE A 18 -4.93 11.58 -2.56
CA ILE A 18 -4.23 10.56 -1.74
C ILE A 18 -3.46 9.59 -2.61
N THR A 19 -4.05 9.08 -3.70
CA THR A 19 -3.35 8.13 -4.58
C THR A 19 -2.13 8.76 -5.22
N LYS A 20 -2.19 10.05 -5.58
CA LYS A 20 -1.04 10.77 -6.11
C LYS A 20 0.13 10.84 -5.11
N ILE A 21 -0.15 11.12 -3.83
CA ILE A 21 0.87 11.12 -2.77
C ILE A 21 1.50 9.72 -2.63
N LEU A 22 0.68 8.66 -2.72
CA LEU A 22 1.19 7.30 -2.66
C LEU A 22 1.97 6.89 -3.92
N ASP A 23 1.62 7.43 -5.09
CA ASP A 23 2.37 7.23 -6.33
C ASP A 23 3.77 7.85 -6.20
N GLU A 24 3.84 9.09 -5.70
CA GLU A 24 5.10 9.79 -5.41
C GLU A 24 5.94 9.06 -4.36
N PHE A 25 5.30 8.50 -3.32
CA PHE A 25 5.97 7.67 -2.32
C PHE A 25 6.59 6.40 -2.93
N LEU A 26 5.88 5.70 -3.81
CA LEU A 26 6.40 4.48 -4.45
C LEU A 26 7.54 4.75 -5.45
N ALA A 27 7.56 5.95 -6.04
CA ALA A 27 8.54 6.37 -7.05
C ALA A 27 9.76 7.12 -6.47
N SER A 28 9.82 7.35 -5.16
CA SER A 28 10.90 8.11 -4.51
C SER A 28 11.70 7.24 -3.53
N ASP A 29 12.81 7.81 -3.03
CA ASP A 29 13.59 7.22 -1.93
C ASP A 29 12.95 7.46 -0.54
N ASP A 30 11.70 7.94 -0.51
CA ASP A 30 10.98 8.17 0.74
C ASP A 30 10.83 6.87 1.53
N ARG A 31 11.12 6.95 2.83
CA ARG A 31 11.27 5.74 3.66
C ARG A 31 10.01 5.35 4.41
N VAL A 32 9.10 6.30 4.65
CA VAL A 32 7.91 6.07 5.49
C VAL A 32 6.73 6.93 5.01
N ALA A 33 5.60 6.28 4.74
CA ALA A 33 4.29 6.91 4.59
C ALA A 33 3.36 6.50 5.73
N VAL A 34 2.45 7.39 6.14
CA VAL A 34 1.47 7.13 7.21
C VAL A 34 0.07 7.52 6.76
N ILE A 35 -0.84 6.55 6.76
CA ILE A 35 -2.28 6.78 6.50
C ILE A 35 -3.01 6.89 7.83
N LYS A 36 -3.54 8.08 8.13
CA LYS A 36 -4.30 8.37 9.37
C LYS A 36 -5.80 8.49 9.10
N GLY A 37 -6.59 8.21 10.12
CA GLY A 37 -8.06 8.29 10.07
C GLY A 37 -8.70 7.51 11.22
N GLU A 38 -9.99 7.71 11.46
CA GLU A 38 -10.72 7.07 12.55
C GLU A 38 -10.77 5.54 12.45
N TRP A 39 -11.12 4.86 13.53
CA TRP A 39 -11.31 3.42 13.51
C TRP A 39 -12.45 3.03 12.56
N GLY A 40 -12.31 1.94 11.81
CA GLY A 40 -13.36 1.44 10.92
C GLY A 40 -13.53 2.16 9.57
N VAL A 41 -12.83 3.27 9.31
CA VAL A 41 -12.97 4.04 8.03
C VAL A 41 -12.36 3.36 6.79
N GLY A 42 -11.83 2.14 6.93
CA GLY A 42 -11.34 1.35 5.79
C GLY A 42 -9.89 1.60 5.37
N LYS A 43 -9.01 2.16 6.22
CA LYS A 43 -7.58 2.42 5.89
C LYS A 43 -6.85 1.18 5.35
N THR A 44 -6.97 0.04 6.04
CA THR A 44 -6.36 -1.23 5.61
C THR A 44 -6.93 -1.70 4.27
N HIS A 45 -8.25 -1.58 4.10
CA HIS A 45 -8.92 -1.94 2.85
C HIS A 45 -8.46 -1.04 1.69
N PHE A 46 -8.33 0.27 1.93
CA PHE A 46 -7.81 1.24 0.97
C PHE A 46 -6.38 0.89 0.52
N TRP A 47 -5.46 0.67 1.47
CA TRP A 47 -4.07 0.32 1.14
C TRP A 47 -4.00 -0.97 0.32
N ASN A 48 -4.71 -2.02 0.74
CA ASN A 48 -4.72 -3.30 0.03
C ASN A 48 -5.22 -3.14 -1.41
N ARG A 49 -6.31 -2.39 -1.61
CA ARG A 49 -6.84 -2.15 -2.96
C ARG A 49 -5.87 -1.35 -3.82
N TYR A 50 -5.30 -0.27 -3.28
CA TYR A 50 -4.30 0.53 -3.97
C TYR A 50 -3.09 -0.30 -4.40
N TYR A 51 -2.54 -1.10 -3.47
CA TYR A 51 -1.42 -1.99 -3.74
C TYR A 51 -1.76 -3.04 -4.79
N GLU A 52 -2.91 -3.72 -4.70
CA GLU A 52 -3.32 -4.73 -5.69
C GLU A 52 -3.50 -4.12 -7.08
N ASP A 53 -4.10 -2.92 -7.18
CA ASP A 53 -4.24 -2.22 -8.46
C ASP A 53 -2.86 -1.90 -9.08
N LYS A 54 -1.91 -1.42 -8.28
CA LYS A 54 -0.53 -1.14 -8.72
C LYS A 54 0.24 -2.40 -9.11
N ARG A 55 0.11 -3.45 -8.31
CA ARG A 55 0.71 -4.77 -8.57
C ARG A 55 0.20 -5.36 -9.89
N ASN A 56 -1.12 -5.35 -10.11
CA ASN A 56 -1.73 -5.91 -11.32
C ASN A 56 -1.31 -5.15 -12.59
N LYS A 57 -1.08 -3.85 -12.47
CA LYS A 57 -0.54 -3.01 -13.56
C LYS A 57 0.98 -3.07 -13.71
N ARG A 58 1.69 -3.77 -12.81
CA ARG A 58 3.16 -3.84 -12.75
C ARG A 58 3.81 -2.46 -12.58
N GLU A 59 3.18 -1.60 -11.80
CA GLU A 59 3.63 -0.22 -11.51
C GLU A 59 4.45 -0.13 -10.21
N ILE A 60 4.93 -1.26 -9.69
CA ILE A 60 5.74 -1.32 -8.46
C ILE A 60 7.15 -1.79 -8.86
N GLU A 61 8.13 -0.92 -8.71
CA GLU A 61 9.53 -1.21 -9.10
C GLU A 61 10.27 -2.05 -8.05
N GLN A 62 9.79 -2.04 -6.81
CA GLN A 62 10.41 -2.79 -5.71
C GLN A 62 10.39 -4.30 -5.98
N ILE A 63 11.44 -5.00 -5.52
CA ILE A 63 11.62 -6.44 -5.80
C ILE A 63 10.63 -7.33 -5.05
N ALA A 64 10.14 -6.88 -3.91
CA ALA A 64 9.29 -7.66 -3.03
C ALA A 64 8.43 -6.75 -2.15
N TYR A 65 7.30 -7.30 -1.72
CA TYR A 65 6.36 -6.67 -0.80
C TYR A 65 6.13 -7.57 0.40
N SER A 66 6.04 -7.00 1.59
CA SER A 66 5.65 -7.74 2.79
C SER A 66 4.63 -6.91 3.57
N TYR A 67 3.60 -7.60 4.04
CA TYR A 67 2.58 -7.03 4.90
C TYR A 67 2.60 -7.74 6.26
N VAL A 68 2.49 -6.95 7.33
CA VAL A 68 2.38 -7.47 8.70
C VAL A 68 1.38 -6.62 9.48
N SER A 69 0.41 -7.30 10.12
CA SER A 69 -0.41 -6.66 11.17
C SER A 69 0.40 -6.63 12.46
N LEU A 70 0.52 -5.45 13.06
CA LEU A 70 1.18 -5.27 14.36
C LEU A 70 0.28 -5.69 15.53
N PHE A 71 -1.00 -5.95 15.30
CA PHE A 71 -1.92 -6.37 16.34
C PHE A 71 -1.47 -7.70 16.96
N GLY A 72 -1.28 -7.70 18.28
CA GLY A 72 -0.82 -8.87 19.03
C GLY A 72 0.68 -9.17 18.92
N LEU A 73 1.49 -8.28 18.32
CA LEU A 73 2.95 -8.38 18.31
C LEU A 73 3.56 -7.50 19.40
N ASN A 74 4.51 -8.05 20.15
CA ASN A 74 5.06 -7.41 21.36
C ASN A 74 6.55 -7.07 21.24
N SER A 75 7.20 -7.42 20.13
CA SER A 75 8.61 -7.10 19.92
C SER A 75 9.00 -6.93 18.45
N ILE A 76 10.10 -6.21 18.21
CA ILE A 76 10.74 -6.12 16.89
C ILE A 76 11.15 -7.51 16.39
N GLY A 77 11.56 -8.41 17.30
CA GLY A 77 11.90 -9.79 16.96
C GLY A 77 10.71 -10.55 16.36
N GLU A 78 9.52 -10.39 16.94
CA GLU A 78 8.29 -10.98 16.42
C GLU A 78 7.87 -10.36 15.08
N ILE A 79 8.01 -9.03 14.93
CA ILE A 79 7.76 -8.35 13.66
C ILE A 79 8.65 -8.94 12.57
N LYS A 80 9.97 -9.03 12.80
CA LYS A 80 10.92 -9.61 11.83
C LYS A 80 10.55 -11.06 11.48
N LYS A 81 10.22 -11.88 12.48
CA LYS A 81 9.82 -13.29 12.28
C LYS A 81 8.56 -13.43 11.43
N LYS A 82 7.62 -12.48 11.50
CA LYS A 82 6.43 -12.48 10.64
C LYS A 82 6.67 -11.88 9.25
N LEU A 83 7.53 -10.85 9.16
CA LEU A 83 7.75 -10.10 7.92
C LEU A 83 8.42 -10.94 6.83
N PHE A 84 9.46 -11.72 7.16
CA PHE A 84 10.19 -12.50 6.16
C PHE A 84 9.30 -13.56 5.49
N PRO A 85 8.56 -14.41 6.22
CA PRO A 85 7.71 -15.43 5.60
C PRO A 85 6.51 -14.85 4.83
N SER A 86 6.03 -13.66 5.17
CA SER A 86 4.92 -13.00 4.46
C SER A 86 5.36 -12.20 3.23
N THR A 87 6.63 -12.29 2.84
CA THR A 87 7.17 -11.58 1.69
C THR A 87 6.74 -12.24 0.38
N ILE A 88 6.26 -11.41 -0.54
CA ILE A 88 5.82 -11.79 -1.89
C ILE A 88 6.76 -11.13 -2.90
N PRO A 89 7.38 -11.90 -3.81
CA PRO A 89 8.17 -11.32 -4.89
C PRO A 89 7.26 -10.57 -5.87
N LEU A 90 7.66 -9.36 -6.26
CA LEU A 90 6.89 -8.49 -7.16
C LEU A 90 7.44 -8.46 -8.58
N ASN A 91 8.74 -8.64 -8.74
CA ASN A 91 9.39 -8.65 -10.04
C ASN A 91 10.00 -10.04 -10.34
N GLN A 92 9.58 -10.65 -11.44
CA GLN A 92 10.08 -11.95 -11.90
C GLN A 92 11.54 -11.90 -12.42
N ASN A 93 12.02 -10.73 -12.86
CA ASN A 93 13.41 -10.56 -13.31
C ASN A 93 14.43 -10.81 -12.18
N PHE A 94 13.99 -10.82 -10.91
CA PHE A 94 14.84 -11.19 -9.79
C PHE A 94 15.09 -12.70 -9.70
N ILE A 95 14.13 -13.54 -10.12
CA ILE A 95 14.29 -14.99 -10.11
C ILE A 95 15.22 -15.44 -11.24
N GLU A 96 15.16 -14.79 -12.41
CA GLU A 96 16.05 -15.10 -13.56
C GLU A 96 17.50 -14.62 -13.37
N ARG A 97 17.79 -13.79 -12.36
CA ARG A 97 19.16 -13.32 -12.06
C ARG A 97 19.90 -14.17 -11.02
N ILE A 98 19.21 -15.12 -10.41
CA ILE A 98 19.74 -16.00 -9.35
C ILE A 98 19.95 -17.43 -9.87
N TYR A 99 19.60 -17.69 -11.13
CA TYR A 99 19.96 -18.88 -11.91
C TYR A 99 20.76 -18.48 -13.14
#